data_AF-V4L869-F1
#
_entry.id   AF-V4L869-F1
#
_cell.length_a   1.000
_cell.length_b   1.000
_cell.length_c   1.000
_cell.angle_alpha   90.00
_cell.angle_beta   90.00
_cell.angle_gamma   90.00
#
_symmetry.space_group_name_H-M   'P 1'
#
loop_
_entity.id
_entity.type
_entity.pdbx_description
1 polymer ?
#
loop_
_entity_poly.entity_id
_entity_poly.type
_entity_poly.pdbx_seq_one_letter_code
_entity_poly.pdbx_strand_id
1 'polypeptide(L)'
;FINAAEPAECLFTRGTTESINLVASTWGRANLKAGDEIILSMLEHHSNIVPWQLLAQATGAIIKVIPINDAGELLLDAYRQLLSSRTRLVAINHVSNALGTINPVQEIIAEAHAAGALALIDGAQWIAHGVTDVRAMNADFYTFSGHKLYGPTGIGVLYGKRWLLDAMPPYQGGGDMIEQVTFAETTYAGLPNKFEAGTPHISGAVGLAAAIEWVQSIGVEQIGAHEQALLHYATERLLQIPGLELKGTAQHKSGVLSFVITDPPVSTLDVGTQLDLRSICVRTGHHCCQPLMAHLGIAGTARASLAVYNNRNDIDRLADALADIVERARRTATAKSDRGARKSDSNRDLPVEMPDRSMESVDVAYPAATADSPEAAADETADLFSLLPDWPMRHEYLIELGDKLPPMPEALKTDANYIRGCQSTVHMAVRRKPGSADIIEFLADSDANIVRGLIGLLQRIFSGQSASAILAFDVDAYFARIGLDRNLSLSRRNGLAAMIQRLRELARQSIG
;
A
#
# COMPACT_ATOMS: atom_id res chain seq x y z
N PHE A 1 -18.84 -22.89 -8.40
CA PHE A 1 -18.78 -21.45 -8.08
C PHE A 1 -18.38 -20.61 -9.30
N ILE A 2 -17.16 -20.73 -9.83
CA ILE A 2 -16.65 -19.90 -10.95
C ILE A 2 -17.01 -20.41 -12.37
N ASN A 3 -17.90 -21.40 -12.46
CA ASN A 3 -18.24 -22.10 -13.71
C ASN A 3 -17.05 -22.73 -14.47
N ALA A 4 -16.06 -23.31 -13.78
CA ALA A 4 -15.04 -24.15 -14.43
C ALA A 4 -15.68 -25.41 -15.06
N ALA A 5 -15.07 -25.99 -16.11
CA ALA A 5 -15.65 -27.14 -16.79
C ALA A 5 -15.51 -28.43 -15.97
N GLU A 6 -14.41 -28.56 -15.21
CA GLU A 6 -14.17 -29.67 -14.30
C GLU A 6 -13.38 -29.23 -13.05
N PRO A 7 -13.47 -29.98 -11.93
CA PRO A 7 -12.71 -29.65 -10.72
C PRO A 7 -11.20 -29.61 -10.92
N ALA A 8 -10.65 -30.45 -11.81
CA ALA A 8 -9.22 -30.54 -12.09
C ALA A 8 -8.63 -29.26 -12.72
N GLU A 9 -9.46 -28.34 -13.21
CA GLU A 9 -9.04 -27.01 -13.66
C GLU A 9 -8.82 -26.02 -12.51
N CYS A 10 -9.21 -26.37 -11.28
CA CYS A 10 -9.05 -25.54 -10.09
C CYS A 10 -7.96 -26.11 -9.18
N LEU A 11 -6.86 -25.38 -9.02
CA LEU A 11 -5.73 -25.75 -8.17
C LEU A 11 -5.77 -24.92 -6.87
N PHE A 12 -5.61 -25.58 -5.73
CA PHE A 12 -5.45 -24.89 -4.45
C PHE A 12 -4.06 -24.30 -4.30
N THR A 13 -4.01 -23.07 -3.81
CA THR A 13 -2.79 -22.35 -3.45
C THR A 13 -3.01 -21.60 -2.13
N ARG A 14 -2.00 -20.93 -1.59
CA ARG A 14 -2.12 -20.06 -0.41
C ARG A 14 -2.89 -18.77 -0.69
N GLY A 15 -3.11 -18.43 -1.96
CA GLY A 15 -3.79 -17.20 -2.39
C GLY A 15 -3.43 -16.80 -3.82
N THR A 16 -4.09 -15.74 -4.31
CA THR A 16 -3.87 -15.12 -5.64
C THR A 16 -2.39 -14.90 -5.94
N THR A 17 -1.61 -14.42 -4.96
CA THR A 17 -0.17 -14.19 -5.14
C THR A 17 0.58 -15.46 -5.51
N GLU A 18 0.31 -16.58 -4.83
CA GLU A 18 0.96 -17.85 -5.17
C GLU A 18 0.45 -18.40 -6.50
N SER A 19 -0.85 -18.26 -6.80
CA SER A 19 -1.43 -18.63 -8.09
C SER A 19 -0.72 -17.94 -9.27
N ILE A 20 -0.49 -16.63 -9.17
CA ILE A 20 0.23 -15.87 -10.20
C ILE A 20 1.70 -16.31 -10.29
N ASN A 21 2.37 -16.52 -9.14
CA ASN A 21 3.74 -17.02 -9.13
C ASN A 21 3.87 -18.42 -9.72
N LEU A 22 2.89 -19.30 -9.52
CA LEU A 22 2.83 -20.62 -10.13
C LEU A 22 2.82 -20.49 -11.66
N VAL A 23 1.92 -19.68 -12.22
CA VAL A 23 1.85 -19.45 -13.68
C VAL A 23 3.16 -18.85 -14.21
N ALA A 24 3.69 -17.81 -13.55
CA ALA A 24 4.94 -17.18 -13.96
C ALA A 24 6.14 -18.16 -13.91
N SER A 25 6.23 -18.98 -12.87
CA SER A 25 7.36 -19.89 -12.64
C SER A 25 7.31 -21.16 -13.48
N THR A 26 6.13 -21.55 -13.96
CA THR A 26 5.94 -22.77 -14.75
C THR A 26 5.69 -22.42 -16.21
N TRP A 27 4.44 -22.04 -16.56
CA TRP A 27 4.07 -21.62 -17.90
C TRP A 27 5.01 -20.53 -18.42
N GLY A 28 5.21 -19.47 -17.64
CA GLY A 28 6.04 -18.34 -18.04
C GLY A 28 7.48 -18.74 -18.38
N ARG A 29 8.13 -19.53 -17.51
CA ARG A 29 9.50 -20.02 -17.74
C ARG A 29 9.61 -20.95 -18.95
N ALA A 30 8.59 -21.76 -19.22
CA ALA A 30 8.62 -22.70 -20.33
C ALA A 30 8.32 -22.04 -21.70
N ASN A 31 7.60 -20.92 -21.71
CA ASN A 31 7.03 -20.36 -22.94
C ASN A 31 7.58 -18.99 -23.34
N LEU A 32 8.12 -18.18 -22.40
CA LEU A 32 8.63 -16.85 -22.71
C LEU A 32 10.12 -16.85 -23.04
N LYS A 33 10.47 -16.09 -24.07
CA LYS A 33 11.85 -15.89 -24.55
C LYS A 33 12.20 -14.40 -24.61
N ALA A 34 13.48 -14.12 -24.86
CA ALA A 34 13.97 -12.75 -24.98
C ALA A 34 13.20 -11.98 -26.07
N GLY A 35 12.67 -10.82 -25.70
CA GLY A 35 11.88 -9.97 -26.58
C GLY A 35 10.44 -10.43 -26.84
N ASP A 36 9.95 -11.47 -26.18
CA ASP A 36 8.50 -11.69 -26.05
C ASP A 36 7.90 -10.65 -25.08
N GLU A 37 6.61 -10.36 -25.24
CA GLU A 37 5.94 -9.27 -24.53
C GLU A 37 4.88 -9.79 -23.55
N ILE A 38 4.90 -9.25 -22.34
CA ILE A 38 3.85 -9.39 -21.32
C ILE A 38 3.18 -8.03 -21.18
N ILE A 39 1.86 -7.97 -21.37
CA ILE A 39 1.08 -6.75 -21.17
C ILE A 39 0.43 -6.80 -19.78
N LEU A 40 0.71 -5.80 -18.96
CA LEU A 40 0.05 -5.54 -17.68
C LEU A 40 -0.81 -4.27 -17.78
N SER A 41 -1.49 -3.90 -16.71
CA SER A 41 -2.20 -2.62 -16.63
C SER A 41 -1.59 -1.66 -15.60
N MET A 42 -1.89 -0.36 -15.72
CA MET A 42 -1.50 0.62 -14.69
C MET A 42 -2.21 0.35 -13.35
N LEU A 43 -3.31 -0.40 -13.35
CA LEU A 43 -4.15 -0.65 -12.18
C LEU A 43 -3.68 -1.83 -11.33
N GLU A 44 -2.60 -2.51 -11.70
CA GLU A 44 -2.21 -3.78 -11.09
C GLU A 44 -1.83 -3.69 -9.60
N HIS A 45 -2.20 -4.73 -8.88
CA HIS A 45 -1.64 -5.03 -7.56
C HIS A 45 -0.21 -5.56 -7.72
N HIS A 46 0.68 -5.31 -6.76
CA HIS A 46 2.08 -5.77 -6.80
C HIS A 46 2.22 -7.28 -7.08
N SER A 47 1.31 -8.11 -6.56
CA SER A 47 1.27 -9.55 -6.85
C SER A 47 1.08 -9.91 -8.32
N ASN A 48 0.51 -9.01 -9.13
CA ASN A 48 0.37 -9.17 -10.58
C ASN A 48 1.35 -8.26 -11.35
N ILE A 49 2.45 -7.84 -10.71
CA ILE A 49 3.56 -7.09 -11.32
C ILE A 49 4.88 -7.81 -11.08
N VAL A 50 5.21 -8.04 -9.81
CA VAL A 50 6.53 -8.52 -9.38
C VAL A 50 6.88 -9.90 -9.97
N PRO A 51 5.97 -10.90 -10.03
CA PRO A 51 6.30 -12.20 -10.63
C PRO A 51 6.70 -12.07 -12.11
N TRP A 52 6.06 -11.18 -12.84
CA TRP A 52 6.37 -10.91 -14.25
C TRP A 52 7.68 -10.16 -14.42
N GLN A 53 8.02 -9.24 -13.50
CA GLN A 53 9.32 -8.57 -13.50
C GLN A 53 10.47 -9.56 -13.26
N LEU A 54 10.32 -10.46 -12.30
CA LEU A 54 11.31 -11.51 -12.03
C LEU A 54 11.46 -12.45 -13.23
N LEU A 55 10.35 -12.82 -13.88
CA LEU A 55 10.38 -13.64 -15.09
C LEU A 55 11.03 -12.91 -16.27
N ALA A 56 10.71 -11.62 -16.47
CA ALA A 56 11.30 -10.77 -17.50
C ALA A 56 12.82 -10.65 -17.32
N GLN A 57 13.30 -10.47 -16.09
CA GLN A 57 14.74 -10.46 -15.77
C GLN A 57 15.41 -11.79 -16.11
N ALA A 58 14.73 -12.92 -15.89
CA ALA A 58 15.29 -14.25 -16.14
C ALA A 58 15.26 -14.65 -17.64
N THR A 59 14.27 -14.19 -18.39
CA THR A 59 14.01 -14.63 -19.78
C THR A 59 14.36 -13.59 -20.84
N GLY A 60 14.49 -12.33 -20.46
CA GLY A 60 14.58 -11.20 -21.37
C GLY A 60 13.23 -10.76 -21.97
N ALA A 61 12.09 -11.24 -21.45
CA ALA A 61 10.78 -10.75 -21.84
C ALA A 61 10.61 -9.25 -21.49
N ILE A 62 9.73 -8.57 -22.21
CA ILE A 62 9.48 -7.13 -22.09
C ILE A 62 8.10 -6.91 -21.48
N ILE A 63 8.02 -6.06 -20.46
CA ILE A 63 6.74 -5.65 -19.88
C ILE A 63 6.25 -4.39 -20.57
N LYS A 64 5.00 -4.43 -21.05
CA LYS A 64 4.23 -3.28 -21.54
C LYS A 64 3.08 -3.01 -20.57
N VAL A 65 2.63 -1.77 -20.46
CA VAL A 65 1.62 -1.36 -19.49
C VAL A 65 0.50 -0.58 -20.17
N ILE A 66 -0.74 -1.02 -20.00
CA ILE A 66 -1.93 -0.32 -20.47
C ILE A 66 -2.14 0.93 -19.60
N PRO A 67 -2.15 2.14 -20.19
CA PRO A 67 -2.38 3.37 -19.44
C PRO A 67 -3.85 3.53 -19.06
N ILE A 68 -4.13 4.48 -18.15
CA ILE A 68 -5.47 4.85 -17.71
C ILE A 68 -5.80 6.31 -18.06
N ASN A 69 -7.08 6.64 -18.11
CA ASN A 69 -7.56 8.03 -18.10
C ASN A 69 -7.65 8.58 -16.66
N ASP A 70 -8.00 9.87 -16.52
CA ASP A 70 -8.15 10.54 -15.22
C ASP A 70 -9.27 9.94 -14.35
N ALA A 71 -10.28 9.31 -14.96
CA ALA A 71 -11.33 8.60 -14.25
C ALA A 71 -10.85 7.24 -13.68
N GLY A 72 -9.66 6.77 -14.07
CA GLY A 72 -9.11 5.49 -13.63
C GLY A 72 -9.53 4.29 -14.49
N GLU A 73 -9.95 4.52 -15.74
CA GLU A 73 -10.34 3.49 -16.70
C GLU A 73 -9.20 3.18 -17.66
N LEU A 74 -9.05 1.91 -18.05
CA LEU A 74 -8.04 1.50 -19.02
C LEU A 74 -8.34 2.11 -20.40
N LEU A 75 -7.29 2.67 -21.02
CA LEU A 75 -7.37 3.19 -22.39
C LEU A 75 -7.27 2.03 -23.40
N LEU A 76 -8.41 1.46 -23.80
CA LEU A 76 -8.44 0.28 -24.68
C LEU A 76 -7.83 0.52 -26.07
N ASP A 77 -7.91 1.74 -26.61
CA ASP A 77 -7.23 2.06 -27.86
C ASP A 77 -5.70 1.98 -27.73
N ALA A 78 -5.15 2.38 -26.57
CA ALA A 78 -3.74 2.20 -26.29
C ALA A 78 -3.40 0.71 -26.11
N TYR A 79 -4.26 -0.06 -25.43
CA TYR A 79 -4.10 -1.52 -25.32
C TYR A 79 -4.00 -2.20 -26.69
N ARG A 80 -4.91 -1.88 -27.62
CA ARG A 80 -4.87 -2.40 -29.00
C ARG A 80 -3.57 -2.10 -29.73
N GLN A 81 -2.97 -0.93 -29.48
CA GLN A 81 -1.67 -0.55 -30.05
C GLN A 81 -0.48 -1.25 -29.39
N LEU A 82 -0.63 -1.72 -28.15
CA LEU A 82 0.41 -2.48 -27.45
C LEU A 82 0.50 -3.93 -27.94
N LEU A 83 -0.62 -4.50 -28.37
CA LEU A 83 -0.71 -5.87 -28.92
C LEU A 83 0.17 -6.02 -30.16
N SER A 84 0.92 -7.11 -30.21
CA SER A 84 1.80 -7.44 -31.33
C SER A 84 1.96 -8.94 -31.49
N SER A 85 2.61 -9.38 -32.57
CA SER A 85 2.97 -10.79 -32.76
C SER A 85 3.99 -11.31 -31.73
N ARG A 86 4.57 -10.43 -30.90
CA ARG A 86 5.43 -10.78 -29.77
C ARG A 86 4.68 -10.90 -28.45
N THR A 87 3.42 -10.46 -28.38
CA THR A 87 2.61 -10.62 -27.18
C THR A 87 2.36 -12.09 -26.91
N ARG A 88 2.65 -12.53 -25.69
CA ARG A 88 2.44 -13.92 -25.24
C ARG A 88 1.44 -14.01 -24.10
N LEU A 89 1.38 -12.98 -23.26
CA LEU A 89 0.49 -12.93 -22.12
C LEU A 89 -0.03 -11.52 -21.91
N VAL A 90 -1.32 -11.41 -21.63
CA VAL A 90 -1.96 -10.23 -21.04
C VAL A 90 -2.39 -10.61 -19.63
N ALA A 91 -1.80 -9.99 -18.60
CA ALA A 91 -2.13 -10.25 -17.21
C ALA A 91 -2.71 -8.99 -16.56
N ILE A 92 -4.00 -9.02 -16.25
CA ILE A 92 -4.73 -7.86 -15.72
C ILE A 92 -5.61 -8.22 -14.53
N ASN A 93 -5.90 -7.26 -13.66
CA ASN A 93 -6.95 -7.43 -12.68
C ASN A 93 -8.35 -7.29 -13.29
N HIS A 94 -9.31 -8.02 -12.73
CA HIS A 94 -10.73 -7.85 -13.06
C HIS A 94 -11.27 -6.57 -12.44
N VAL A 95 -10.90 -6.31 -11.18
CA VAL A 95 -11.26 -5.09 -10.45
C VAL A 95 -10.02 -4.52 -9.79
N SER A 96 -9.78 -3.22 -10.01
CA SER A 96 -8.71 -2.50 -9.31
C SER A 96 -9.00 -2.45 -7.81
N ASN A 97 -8.08 -2.96 -6.98
CA ASN A 97 -8.23 -2.85 -5.53
C ASN A 97 -8.06 -1.41 -5.03
N ALA A 98 -7.42 -0.53 -5.80
CA ALA A 98 -7.17 0.85 -5.40
C ALA A 98 -8.34 1.74 -5.84
N LEU A 99 -8.76 1.66 -7.09
CA LEU A 99 -9.76 2.58 -7.66
C LEU A 99 -11.16 2.00 -7.75
N GLY A 100 -11.31 0.68 -7.63
CA GLY A 100 -12.58 -0.02 -7.80
C GLY A 100 -13.00 -0.23 -9.26
N THR A 101 -12.27 0.32 -10.24
CA THR A 101 -12.57 0.17 -11.68
C THR A 101 -12.79 -1.31 -12.03
N ILE A 102 -13.94 -1.61 -12.64
CA ILE A 102 -14.25 -2.92 -13.21
C ILE A 102 -13.76 -2.91 -14.66
N ASN A 103 -12.74 -3.70 -14.97
CA ASN A 103 -12.16 -3.76 -16.30
C ASN A 103 -13.01 -4.66 -17.23
N PRO A 104 -13.11 -4.33 -18.53
CA PRO A 104 -13.84 -5.14 -19.50
C PRO A 104 -13.02 -6.38 -19.90
N VAL A 105 -12.83 -7.32 -18.96
CA VAL A 105 -11.91 -8.46 -19.12
C VAL A 105 -12.26 -9.33 -20.31
N GLN A 106 -13.54 -9.50 -20.64
CA GLN A 106 -13.97 -10.33 -21.78
C GLN A 106 -13.51 -9.75 -23.12
N GLU A 107 -13.59 -8.43 -23.30
CA GLU A 107 -13.10 -7.74 -24.50
C GLU A 107 -11.57 -7.85 -24.59
N ILE A 108 -10.88 -7.62 -23.46
CA ILE A 108 -9.42 -7.72 -23.39
C ILE A 108 -8.93 -9.15 -23.69
N ILE A 109 -9.60 -10.18 -23.16
CA ILE A 109 -9.27 -11.58 -23.44
C ILE A 109 -9.45 -11.87 -24.94
N ALA A 110 -10.56 -11.43 -25.53
CA ALA A 110 -10.84 -11.66 -26.95
C ALA A 110 -9.77 -11.03 -27.86
N GLU A 111 -9.35 -9.80 -27.57
CA GLU A 111 -8.30 -9.11 -28.33
C GLU A 111 -6.91 -9.73 -28.10
N ALA A 112 -6.60 -10.17 -26.87
CA ALA A 112 -5.38 -10.92 -26.56
C ALA A 112 -5.30 -12.22 -27.38
N HIS A 113 -6.40 -12.97 -27.43
CA HIS A 113 -6.50 -14.21 -28.20
C HIS A 113 -6.38 -13.96 -29.70
N ALA A 114 -6.98 -12.88 -30.21
CA ALA A 114 -6.83 -12.49 -31.61
C ALA A 114 -5.37 -12.17 -31.98
N ALA A 115 -4.56 -11.68 -31.03
CA ALA A 115 -3.13 -11.48 -31.20
C ALA A 115 -2.28 -12.75 -30.94
N GLY A 116 -2.91 -13.88 -30.58
CA GLY A 116 -2.22 -15.14 -30.26
C GLY A 116 -1.60 -15.19 -28.87
N ALA A 117 -1.98 -14.28 -27.97
CA ALA A 117 -1.54 -14.26 -26.57
C ALA A 117 -2.54 -14.97 -25.66
N LEU A 118 -2.10 -15.41 -24.48
CA LEU A 118 -2.98 -15.88 -23.41
C LEU A 118 -3.40 -14.72 -22.49
N ALA A 119 -4.41 -14.95 -21.66
CA ALA A 119 -4.90 -14.01 -20.66
C ALA A 119 -4.96 -14.60 -19.25
N LEU A 120 -4.31 -13.92 -18.29
CA LEU A 120 -4.42 -14.19 -16.86
C LEU A 120 -5.22 -13.08 -16.17
N ILE A 121 -6.25 -13.46 -15.43
CA ILE A 121 -7.11 -12.51 -14.72
C ILE A 121 -6.90 -12.63 -13.20
N ASP A 122 -6.46 -11.53 -12.57
CA ASP A 122 -6.51 -11.36 -11.11
C ASP A 122 -7.94 -11.01 -10.69
N GLY A 123 -8.66 -12.02 -10.23
CA GLY A 123 -10.04 -11.93 -9.76
C GLY A 123 -10.18 -11.65 -8.28
N ALA A 124 -9.10 -11.34 -7.56
CA ALA A 124 -9.11 -11.26 -6.10
C ALA A 124 -10.14 -10.28 -5.54
N GLN A 125 -10.45 -9.20 -6.26
CA GLN A 125 -11.45 -8.19 -5.87
C GLN A 125 -12.82 -8.35 -6.53
N TRP A 126 -12.97 -9.26 -7.51
CA TRP A 126 -14.27 -9.48 -8.16
C TRP A 126 -15.03 -10.65 -7.54
N ILE A 127 -14.29 -11.66 -7.07
CA ILE A 127 -14.83 -12.99 -6.75
C ILE A 127 -16.02 -13.01 -5.77
N ALA A 128 -16.11 -12.04 -4.86
CA ALA A 128 -17.18 -11.92 -3.87
C ALA A 128 -18.26 -10.91 -4.23
N HIS A 129 -18.06 -10.14 -5.31
CA HIS A 129 -18.81 -8.92 -5.63
C HIS A 129 -19.59 -9.01 -6.94
N GLY A 130 -19.34 -10.06 -7.75
CA GLY A 130 -20.08 -10.29 -8.99
C GLY A 130 -19.89 -11.69 -9.56
N VAL A 131 -20.71 -12.01 -10.56
CA VAL A 131 -20.71 -13.33 -11.21
C VAL A 131 -19.36 -13.57 -11.87
N THR A 132 -18.73 -14.70 -11.56
CA THR A 132 -17.52 -15.15 -12.22
C THR A 132 -17.85 -16.37 -13.07
N ASP A 133 -17.80 -16.20 -14.39
CA ASP A 133 -17.94 -17.29 -15.34
C ASP A 133 -16.69 -17.36 -16.22
N VAL A 134 -15.74 -18.21 -15.83
CA VAL A 134 -14.44 -18.31 -16.51
C VAL A 134 -14.57 -18.86 -17.94
N ARG A 135 -15.64 -19.61 -18.22
CA ARG A 135 -15.92 -20.17 -19.55
C ARG A 135 -16.50 -19.10 -20.47
N ALA A 136 -17.48 -18.33 -19.99
CA ALA A 136 -18.10 -17.27 -20.77
C ALA A 136 -17.10 -16.16 -21.13
N MET A 137 -16.21 -15.78 -20.19
CA MET A 137 -15.16 -14.81 -20.48
C MET A 137 -13.97 -15.40 -21.25
N ASN A 138 -13.92 -16.74 -21.40
CA ASN A 138 -12.85 -17.48 -22.06
C ASN A 138 -11.45 -17.27 -21.45
N ALA A 139 -11.34 -17.04 -20.13
CA ALA A 139 -10.06 -16.80 -19.47
C ALA A 139 -9.13 -18.03 -19.58
N ASP A 140 -7.83 -17.82 -19.79
CA ASP A 140 -6.85 -18.92 -19.78
C ASP A 140 -6.41 -19.26 -18.37
N PHE A 141 -6.24 -18.24 -17.53
CA PHE A 141 -6.04 -18.35 -16.09
C PHE A 141 -6.94 -17.36 -15.35
N TYR A 142 -7.46 -17.76 -14.19
CA TYR A 142 -8.21 -16.88 -13.30
C TYR A 142 -7.82 -17.17 -11.85
N THR A 143 -7.55 -16.14 -11.04
CA THR A 143 -7.01 -16.33 -9.69
C THR A 143 -7.80 -15.58 -8.64
N PHE A 144 -7.96 -16.17 -7.46
CA PHE A 144 -8.58 -15.47 -6.32
C PHE A 144 -8.10 -16.01 -4.96
N SER A 145 -8.34 -15.21 -3.91
CA SER A 145 -7.98 -15.54 -2.54
C SER A 145 -9.21 -15.76 -1.69
N GLY A 146 -9.22 -16.82 -0.87
CA GLY A 146 -10.35 -17.16 0.00
C GLY A 146 -10.67 -16.07 1.03
N HIS A 147 -9.66 -15.42 1.60
CA HIS A 147 -9.84 -14.33 2.58
C HIS A 147 -10.49 -13.05 2.03
N LYS A 148 -10.73 -12.96 0.72
CA LYS A 148 -11.54 -11.91 0.09
C LYS A 148 -12.93 -12.40 -0.33
N LEU A 149 -13.19 -13.68 -0.14
CA LEU A 149 -14.48 -14.35 -0.33
C LEU A 149 -15.01 -14.83 1.03
N TYR A 150 -14.78 -14.06 2.09
CA TYR A 150 -15.22 -14.37 3.46
C TYR A 150 -14.71 -15.71 4.03
N GLY A 151 -13.74 -16.35 3.36
CA GLY A 151 -13.12 -17.61 3.78
C GLY A 151 -11.82 -17.40 4.56
N PRO A 152 -11.13 -18.50 4.92
CA PRO A 152 -9.89 -18.43 5.68
C PRO A 152 -8.73 -17.75 4.95
N THR A 153 -7.75 -17.25 5.70
CA THR A 153 -6.42 -16.88 5.16
C THR A 153 -5.62 -18.13 4.79
N GLY A 154 -4.66 -17.99 3.87
CA GLY A 154 -3.77 -19.10 3.48
C GLY A 154 -4.42 -20.13 2.55
N ILE A 155 -5.54 -19.80 1.92
CA ILE A 155 -6.17 -20.60 0.87
C ILE A 155 -6.64 -19.67 -0.26
N GLY A 156 -6.47 -20.12 -1.50
CA GLY A 156 -6.91 -19.48 -2.72
C GLY A 156 -6.94 -20.48 -3.86
N VAL A 157 -7.32 -20.01 -5.04
CA VAL A 157 -7.55 -20.87 -6.20
C VAL A 157 -6.91 -20.25 -7.43
N LEU A 158 -6.18 -21.08 -8.17
CA LEU A 158 -5.82 -20.86 -9.56
C LEU A 158 -6.76 -21.71 -10.43
N TYR A 159 -7.59 -21.07 -11.24
CA TYR A 159 -8.19 -21.70 -12.39
C TYR A 159 -7.23 -21.64 -13.58
N GLY A 160 -7.12 -22.72 -14.34
CA GLY A 160 -6.49 -22.73 -15.65
C GLY A 160 -7.16 -23.73 -16.58
N LYS A 161 -7.23 -23.42 -17.88
CA LYS A 161 -7.79 -24.37 -18.86
C LYS A 161 -7.03 -25.69 -18.82
N ARG A 162 -7.77 -26.81 -18.91
CA ARG A 162 -7.21 -28.16 -18.78
C ARG A 162 -5.92 -28.39 -19.60
N TRP A 163 -5.96 -28.08 -20.89
CA TRP A 163 -4.82 -28.29 -21.79
C TRP A 163 -3.59 -27.44 -21.45
N LEU A 164 -3.77 -26.25 -20.86
CA LEU A 164 -2.67 -25.43 -20.37
C LEU A 164 -2.04 -26.07 -19.14
N LEU A 165 -2.88 -26.45 -18.17
CA LEU A 165 -2.41 -27.06 -16.93
C LEU A 165 -1.69 -28.39 -17.20
N ASP A 166 -2.18 -29.22 -18.13
CA ASP A 166 -1.51 -30.47 -18.52
C ASP A 166 -0.12 -30.20 -19.13
N ALA A 167 0.01 -29.20 -20.01
CA ALA A 167 1.27 -28.85 -20.67
C ALA A 167 2.29 -28.16 -19.74
N MET A 168 1.82 -27.53 -18.67
CA MET A 168 2.69 -26.84 -17.70
C MET A 168 3.54 -27.83 -16.89
N PRO A 169 4.86 -27.56 -16.71
CA PRO A 169 5.70 -28.35 -15.82
C PRO A 169 5.28 -28.14 -14.35
N PRO A 170 5.60 -29.06 -13.44
CA PRO A 170 5.30 -28.90 -12.01
C PRO A 170 5.94 -27.64 -11.40
N TYR A 171 5.30 -27.11 -10.35
CA TYR A 171 5.76 -25.91 -9.65
C TYR A 171 6.62 -26.22 -8.41
N GLN A 172 6.02 -26.93 -7.45
CA GLN A 172 6.68 -27.39 -6.22
C GLN A 172 6.85 -28.91 -6.32
N GLY A 173 7.98 -29.43 -5.85
CA GLY A 173 8.26 -30.87 -5.81
C GLY A 173 8.17 -31.41 -4.39
N GLY A 174 7.54 -32.57 -4.22
CA GLY A 174 7.34 -33.19 -2.90
C GLY A 174 6.44 -34.43 -2.97
N GLY A 175 5.92 -34.86 -1.82
CA GLY A 175 4.87 -35.88 -1.77
C GLY A 175 3.57 -35.42 -2.45
N ASP A 176 2.62 -36.34 -2.64
CA ASP A 176 1.27 -36.15 -3.18
C ASP A 176 1.15 -35.69 -4.66
N MET A 177 2.20 -35.08 -5.23
CA MET A 177 2.26 -34.59 -6.61
C MET A 177 2.92 -35.56 -7.61
N ILE A 178 3.39 -36.71 -7.12
CA ILE A 178 4.12 -37.73 -7.88
C ILE A 178 3.22 -38.89 -8.28
N GLU A 179 3.59 -39.58 -9.36
CA GLU A 179 3.08 -40.91 -9.69
C GLU A 179 4.08 -41.98 -9.24
N GLN A 180 5.36 -41.82 -9.63
CA GLN A 180 6.44 -42.71 -9.20
C GLN A 180 7.71 -41.91 -8.91
N VAL A 181 8.43 -42.32 -7.87
CA VAL A 181 9.74 -41.74 -7.50
C VAL A 181 10.79 -42.84 -7.46
N THR A 182 11.89 -42.62 -8.16
CA THR A 182 13.14 -43.38 -8.04
C THR A 182 14.30 -42.40 -7.80
N PHE A 183 15.49 -42.90 -7.46
CA PHE A 183 16.66 -42.02 -7.37
C PHE A 183 17.13 -41.45 -8.72
N ALA A 184 16.75 -42.09 -9.82
CA ALA A 184 17.15 -41.66 -11.16
C ALA A 184 16.15 -40.68 -11.78
N GLU A 185 14.86 -40.85 -11.49
CA GLU A 185 13.77 -40.14 -12.16
C GLU A 185 12.50 -40.09 -11.30
N THR A 186 11.69 -39.06 -11.54
CA THR A 186 10.34 -38.88 -10.99
C THR A 186 9.33 -38.69 -12.12
N THR A 187 8.22 -39.41 -12.08
CA THR A 187 7.01 -39.13 -12.87
C THR A 187 5.95 -38.46 -12.01
N TYR A 188 5.10 -37.64 -12.62
CA TYR A 188 4.17 -36.77 -11.91
C TYR A 188 2.73 -37.28 -11.98
N ALA A 189 1.96 -37.03 -10.92
CA ALA A 189 0.54 -37.30 -10.91
C ALA A 189 -0.21 -36.45 -11.96
N GLY A 190 -1.45 -36.85 -12.27
CA GLY A 190 -2.37 -36.01 -13.03
C GLY A 190 -2.83 -34.76 -12.28
N LEU A 191 -3.66 -33.96 -12.94
CA LEU A 191 -4.31 -32.80 -12.29
C LEU A 191 -5.39 -33.24 -11.30
N PRO A 192 -5.59 -32.49 -10.21
CA PRO A 192 -4.87 -31.26 -9.81
C PRO A 192 -3.53 -31.52 -9.10
N ASN A 193 -3.32 -32.75 -8.61
CA ASN A 193 -2.22 -33.15 -7.72
C ASN A 193 -0.83 -32.75 -8.21
N LYS A 194 -0.58 -32.74 -9.53
CA LYS A 194 0.68 -32.25 -10.13
C LYS A 194 1.18 -30.92 -9.54
N PHE A 195 0.27 -30.06 -9.09
CA PHE A 195 0.58 -28.72 -8.59
C PHE A 195 0.38 -28.54 -7.07
N GLU A 196 -0.07 -29.57 -6.36
CA GLU A 196 -0.42 -29.51 -4.94
C GLU A 196 0.55 -30.40 -4.13
N ALA A 197 1.80 -29.97 -4.05
CA ALA A 197 2.86 -30.74 -3.42
C ALA A 197 2.74 -30.74 -1.88
N GLY A 198 2.84 -31.93 -1.30
CA GLY A 198 2.76 -32.16 0.14
C GLY A 198 1.33 -32.03 0.68
N THR A 199 1.21 -32.16 2.01
CA THR A 199 -0.09 -32.10 2.68
C THR A 199 -0.76 -30.74 2.44
N PRO A 200 -1.97 -30.70 1.85
CA PRO A 200 -2.63 -29.43 1.52
C PRO A 200 -3.17 -28.75 2.78
N HIS A 201 -3.62 -27.49 2.64
CA HIS A 201 -4.30 -26.77 3.70
C HIS A 201 -5.77 -27.25 3.84
N ILE A 202 -5.94 -28.48 4.33
CA ILE A 202 -7.22 -29.21 4.36
C ILE A 202 -8.34 -28.39 5.02
N SER A 203 -8.11 -27.88 6.23
CA SER A 203 -9.10 -27.05 6.95
C SER A 203 -9.42 -25.75 6.22
N GLY A 204 -8.42 -25.16 5.55
CA GLY A 204 -8.60 -23.98 4.71
C GLY A 204 -9.51 -24.25 3.52
N ALA A 205 -9.34 -25.38 2.83
CA ALA A 205 -10.19 -25.78 1.71
C ALA A 205 -11.65 -26.02 2.14
N VAL A 206 -11.87 -26.69 3.28
CA VAL A 206 -13.21 -26.88 3.85
C VAL A 206 -13.84 -25.54 4.24
N GLY A 207 -13.09 -24.64 4.88
CA GLY A 207 -13.58 -23.31 5.23
C GLY A 207 -13.89 -22.44 4.00
N LEU A 208 -13.11 -22.57 2.92
CA LEU A 208 -13.39 -21.90 1.65
C LEU A 208 -14.68 -22.43 1.00
N ALA A 209 -14.93 -23.73 1.04
CA ALA A 209 -16.17 -24.32 0.55
C ALA A 209 -17.39 -23.76 1.31
N ALA A 210 -17.33 -23.70 2.64
CA ALA A 210 -18.40 -23.12 3.45
C ALA A 210 -18.63 -21.62 3.14
N ALA A 211 -17.56 -20.85 2.89
CA ALA A 211 -17.68 -19.45 2.52
C ALA A 211 -18.30 -19.26 1.12
N ILE A 212 -17.95 -20.13 0.16
CA ILE A 212 -18.57 -20.18 -1.17
C ILE A 212 -20.06 -20.50 -1.04
N GLU A 213 -20.43 -21.52 -0.27
CA GLU A 213 -21.83 -21.90 -0.03
C GLU A 213 -22.62 -20.74 0.59
N TRP A 214 -22.03 -20.03 1.55
CA TRP A 214 -22.65 -18.86 2.17
C TRP A 214 -22.89 -17.73 1.15
N VAL A 215 -21.89 -17.37 0.34
CA VAL A 215 -22.04 -16.35 -0.72
C VAL A 215 -23.09 -16.78 -1.75
N GLN A 216 -23.12 -18.06 -2.15
CA GLN A 216 -24.13 -18.59 -3.06
C GLN A 216 -25.53 -18.59 -2.47
N SER A 217 -25.67 -18.80 -1.15
CA SER A 217 -26.97 -18.78 -0.47
C SER A 217 -27.61 -17.38 -0.45
N ILE A 218 -26.78 -16.31 -0.43
CA ILE A 218 -27.23 -14.92 -0.57
C ILE A 218 -27.49 -14.59 -2.04
N GLY A 219 -26.62 -15.07 -2.93
CA GLY A 219 -26.65 -14.79 -4.36
C GLY A 219 -25.75 -13.60 -4.71
N VAL A 220 -24.73 -13.85 -5.53
CA VAL A 220 -23.70 -12.85 -5.85
C VAL A 220 -24.26 -11.64 -6.59
N GLU A 221 -25.33 -11.79 -7.37
CA GLU A 221 -26.00 -10.64 -8.00
C GLU A 221 -26.69 -9.73 -6.98
N GLN A 222 -27.26 -10.31 -5.91
CA GLN A 222 -27.88 -9.54 -4.83
C GLN A 222 -26.83 -8.79 -4.02
N ILE A 223 -25.69 -9.43 -3.74
CA ILE A 223 -24.52 -8.79 -3.11
C ILE A 223 -24.06 -7.61 -3.97
N GLY A 224 -23.84 -7.84 -5.26
CA GLY A 224 -23.43 -6.79 -6.19
C GLY A 224 -24.42 -5.62 -6.24
N ALA A 225 -25.72 -5.89 -6.32
CA ALA A 225 -26.74 -4.84 -6.32
C ALA A 225 -26.77 -4.02 -5.03
N HIS A 226 -26.65 -4.67 -3.87
CA HIS A 226 -26.56 -4.01 -2.57
C HIS A 226 -25.32 -3.12 -2.48
N GLU A 227 -24.16 -3.64 -2.84
CA GLU A 227 -22.91 -2.88 -2.81
C GLU A 227 -22.89 -1.72 -3.80
N GLN A 228 -23.52 -1.86 -4.98
CA GLN A 228 -23.70 -0.75 -5.91
C GLN A 228 -24.59 0.36 -5.34
N ALA A 229 -25.69 0.00 -4.68
CA ALA A 229 -26.55 0.99 -4.01
C ALA A 229 -25.80 1.74 -2.90
N LEU A 230 -24.96 1.02 -2.13
CA LEU A 230 -24.11 1.62 -1.12
C LEU A 230 -22.99 2.49 -1.71
N LEU A 231 -22.34 2.04 -2.78
CA LEU A 231 -21.31 2.80 -3.49
C LEU A 231 -21.88 4.12 -4.01
N HIS A 232 -23.07 4.08 -4.61
CA HIS A 232 -23.74 5.29 -5.10
C HIS A 232 -24.03 6.26 -3.96
N TYR A 233 -24.67 5.79 -2.89
CA TYR A 233 -24.96 6.61 -1.71
C TYR A 233 -23.69 7.19 -1.06
N ALA A 234 -22.64 6.38 -0.91
CA ALA A 234 -21.37 6.84 -0.37
C ALA A 234 -20.71 7.87 -1.28
N THR A 235 -20.71 7.67 -2.59
CA THR A 235 -20.17 8.63 -3.55
C THR A 235 -20.88 9.98 -3.44
N GLU A 236 -22.21 9.99 -3.38
CA GLU A 236 -23.00 11.21 -3.17
C GLU A 236 -22.63 11.93 -1.86
N ARG A 237 -22.55 11.19 -0.75
CA ARG A 237 -22.21 11.75 0.57
C ARG A 237 -20.78 12.29 0.63
N LEU A 238 -19.81 11.57 0.07
CA LEU A 238 -18.41 11.96 0.12
C LEU A 238 -18.12 13.17 -0.77
N LEU A 239 -18.79 13.30 -1.93
CA LEU A 239 -18.65 14.46 -2.82
C LEU A 239 -19.18 15.76 -2.22
N GLN A 240 -20.02 15.70 -1.18
CA GLN A 240 -20.50 16.89 -0.46
C GLN A 240 -19.44 17.46 0.50
N ILE A 241 -18.36 16.73 0.78
CA ILE A 241 -17.33 17.13 1.74
C ILE A 241 -16.32 18.04 1.02
N PRO A 242 -16.25 19.34 1.36
CA PRO A 242 -15.38 20.27 0.65
C PRO A 242 -13.89 19.90 0.78
N GLY A 243 -13.16 19.94 -0.34
CA GLY A 243 -11.73 19.60 -0.35
C GLY A 243 -11.43 18.10 -0.27
N LEU A 244 -12.44 17.22 -0.22
CA LEU A 244 -12.27 15.79 -0.42
C LEU A 244 -12.35 15.46 -1.91
N GLU A 245 -11.37 14.69 -2.40
CA GLU A 245 -11.36 14.21 -3.77
C GLU A 245 -11.38 12.69 -3.81
N LEU A 246 -12.36 12.13 -4.53
CA LEU A 246 -12.36 10.71 -4.88
C LEU A 246 -11.31 10.45 -5.97
N LYS A 247 -10.54 9.38 -5.81
CA LYS A 247 -9.61 8.87 -6.81
C LYS A 247 -10.20 7.60 -7.42
N GLY A 248 -10.35 7.59 -8.74
CA GLY A 248 -11.08 6.58 -9.49
C GLY A 248 -12.58 6.86 -9.51
N THR A 249 -13.07 7.42 -10.61
CA THR A 249 -14.47 7.77 -10.87
C THR A 249 -15.00 7.08 -12.13
N ALA A 250 -14.41 5.93 -12.47
CA ALA A 250 -14.82 5.07 -13.57
C ALA A 250 -16.32 4.82 -13.59
N GLN A 251 -16.90 4.73 -14.80
CA GLN A 251 -18.32 4.50 -14.99
C GLN A 251 -18.76 3.16 -14.39
N HIS A 252 -17.94 2.12 -14.56
CA HIS A 252 -18.16 0.80 -13.99
C HIS A 252 -17.17 0.55 -12.87
N LYS A 253 -17.69 0.49 -11.64
CA LYS A 253 -16.87 0.50 -10.45
C LYS A 253 -17.47 -0.36 -9.34
N SER A 254 -16.64 -1.14 -8.65
CA SER A 254 -16.98 -1.91 -7.45
C SER A 254 -16.93 -1.02 -6.19
N GLY A 255 -17.43 -1.51 -5.06
CA GLY A 255 -17.57 -0.82 -3.77
C GLY A 255 -16.28 -0.34 -3.09
N VAL A 256 -15.36 0.29 -3.81
CA VAL A 256 -14.06 0.79 -3.34
C VAL A 256 -14.02 2.31 -3.49
N LEU A 257 -13.87 3.03 -2.39
CA LEU A 257 -13.78 4.48 -2.36
C LEU A 257 -12.39 4.88 -1.88
N SER A 258 -11.49 5.15 -2.83
CA SER A 258 -10.21 5.80 -2.54
C SER A 258 -10.39 7.30 -2.57
N PHE A 259 -9.83 8.00 -1.58
CA PHE A 259 -9.92 9.44 -1.48
C PHE A 259 -8.70 10.07 -0.81
N VAL A 260 -8.55 11.37 -1.07
CA VAL A 260 -7.59 12.27 -0.44
C VAL A 260 -8.32 13.53 0.00
N ILE A 261 -7.76 14.27 0.97
CA ILE A 261 -8.26 15.58 1.37
C ILE A 261 -7.19 16.61 0.97
N THR A 262 -7.50 17.46 0.01
CA THR A 262 -6.58 18.41 -0.63
C THR A 262 -6.74 19.83 -0.11
N ASP A 263 -7.92 20.21 0.42
CA ASP A 263 -8.17 21.57 0.90
C ASP A 263 -8.98 21.68 2.22
N PRO A 264 -8.31 21.97 3.35
CA PRO A 264 -6.85 22.05 3.50
C PRO A 264 -6.24 20.65 3.40
N PRO A 265 -4.97 20.52 2.98
CA PRO A 265 -4.35 19.22 2.81
C PRO A 265 -4.25 18.49 4.14
N VAL A 266 -4.74 17.25 4.18
CA VAL A 266 -4.62 16.34 5.33
C VAL A 266 -4.00 15.03 4.86
N SER A 267 -2.91 14.61 5.53
CA SER A 267 -2.28 13.33 5.21
C SER A 267 -3.27 12.18 5.38
N THR A 268 -3.28 11.27 4.41
CA THR A 268 -4.14 10.09 4.44
C THR A 268 -3.87 9.21 5.66
N LEU A 269 -2.64 9.23 6.19
CA LEU A 269 -2.30 8.57 7.44
C LEU A 269 -3.03 9.16 8.65
N ASP A 270 -3.13 10.49 8.73
CA ASP A 270 -3.83 11.18 9.80
C ASP A 270 -5.34 10.98 9.68
N VAL A 271 -5.87 10.99 8.45
CA VAL A 271 -7.27 10.63 8.17
C VAL A 271 -7.57 9.23 8.72
N GLY A 272 -6.73 8.24 8.38
CA GLY A 272 -6.91 6.87 8.87
C GLY A 272 -6.88 6.78 10.40
N THR A 273 -5.94 7.45 11.06
CA THR A 273 -5.87 7.44 12.53
C THR A 273 -7.10 8.12 13.16
N GLN A 274 -7.56 9.25 12.63
CA GLN A 274 -8.72 9.95 13.17
C GLN A 274 -10.04 9.18 12.96
N LEU A 275 -10.15 8.41 11.87
CA LEU A 275 -11.27 7.50 11.66
C LEU A 275 -11.22 6.30 12.61
N ASP A 276 -10.04 5.72 12.84
CA ASP A 276 -9.83 4.60 13.78
C ASP A 276 -10.22 4.97 15.21
N LEU A 277 -9.86 6.18 15.67
CA LEU A 277 -10.28 6.72 16.97
C LEU A 277 -11.81 6.84 17.12
N ARG A 278 -12.57 6.79 16.02
CA ARG A 278 -14.04 6.77 15.99
C ARG A 278 -14.61 5.39 15.64
N SER A 279 -13.77 4.36 15.70
CA SER A 279 -14.07 2.97 15.35
C SER A 279 -14.54 2.81 13.90
N ILE A 280 -13.93 3.55 12.97
CA ILE A 280 -14.17 3.45 11.53
C ILE A 280 -12.90 2.93 10.88
N CYS A 281 -12.92 1.66 10.47
CA CYS A 281 -11.76 0.98 9.91
C CYS A 281 -11.65 1.26 8.40
N VAL A 282 -10.63 2.03 8.01
CA VAL A 282 -10.21 2.21 6.62
C VAL A 282 -8.78 1.74 6.41
N ARG A 283 -8.35 1.59 5.16
CA ARG A 283 -6.93 1.37 4.84
C ARG A 283 -6.32 2.66 4.29
N THR A 284 -5.06 2.92 4.61
CA THR A 284 -4.32 4.07 4.06
C THR A 284 -3.04 3.60 3.35
N GLY A 285 -2.55 4.42 2.41
CA GLY A 285 -1.27 4.23 1.73
C GLY A 285 -1.43 3.82 0.27
N HIS A 286 -0.50 3.00 -0.21
CA HIS A 286 -0.44 2.64 -1.63
C HIS A 286 -1.37 1.48 -2.02
N HIS A 287 -1.93 0.74 -1.05
CA HIS A 287 -2.74 -0.45 -1.28
C HIS A 287 -2.05 -1.51 -2.17
N CYS A 288 -0.72 -1.60 -2.08
CA CYS A 288 0.09 -2.44 -2.96
C CYS A 288 -0.06 -2.11 -4.46
N CYS A 289 -0.27 -0.82 -4.78
CA CYS A 289 -0.38 -0.27 -6.13
C CYS A 289 0.53 0.96 -6.29
N GLN A 290 1.80 0.87 -5.87
CA GLN A 290 2.73 2.02 -5.92
C GLN A 290 2.88 2.66 -7.31
N PRO A 291 2.99 1.90 -8.42
CA PRO A 291 3.07 2.50 -9.76
C PRO A 291 1.85 3.37 -10.08
N LEU A 292 0.66 2.92 -9.69
CA LEU A 292 -0.57 3.69 -9.84
C LEU A 292 -0.54 5.00 -9.03
N MET A 293 -0.09 4.94 -7.77
CA MET A 293 0.02 6.14 -6.93
C MET A 293 0.99 7.16 -7.54
N ALA A 294 2.12 6.69 -8.07
CA ALA A 294 3.08 7.52 -8.78
C ALA A 294 2.47 8.13 -10.07
N HIS A 295 1.70 7.35 -10.83
CA HIS A 295 0.99 7.84 -12.02
C HIS A 295 -0.03 8.92 -11.68
N LEU A 296 -0.74 8.78 -10.56
CA LEU A 296 -1.71 9.76 -10.06
C LEU A 296 -1.05 10.98 -9.38
N GLY A 297 0.28 10.99 -9.22
CA GLY A 297 1.01 12.09 -8.56
C GLY A 297 0.71 12.24 -7.07
N ILE A 298 0.33 11.14 -6.39
CA ILE A 298 -0.03 11.16 -4.95
C ILE A 298 0.79 10.15 -4.15
N ALA A 299 1.05 10.46 -2.88
CA ALA A 299 1.75 9.52 -1.98
C ALA A 299 0.88 8.31 -1.58
N GLY A 300 -0.44 8.41 -1.69
CA GLY A 300 -1.36 7.33 -1.35
C GLY A 300 -2.78 7.85 -1.14
N THR A 301 -3.71 6.94 -0.85
CA THR A 301 -5.10 7.29 -0.55
C THR A 301 -5.52 6.73 0.81
N ALA A 302 -6.54 7.33 1.44
CA ALA A 302 -7.40 6.59 2.35
C ALA A 302 -8.43 5.83 1.51
N ARG A 303 -8.78 4.61 1.92
CA ARG A 303 -9.66 3.72 1.16
C ARG A 303 -10.68 3.05 2.07
N ALA A 304 -11.95 3.35 1.82
CA ALA A 304 -13.08 2.59 2.33
C ALA A 304 -13.45 1.52 1.30
N SER A 305 -13.66 0.28 1.74
CA SER A 305 -14.03 -0.84 0.88
C SER A 305 -15.25 -1.50 1.47
N LEU A 306 -16.33 -1.51 0.70
CA LEU A 306 -17.64 -2.00 1.07
C LEU A 306 -17.72 -3.51 0.83
N ALA A 307 -18.53 -4.17 1.65
CA ALA A 307 -18.83 -5.59 1.59
C ALA A 307 -20.33 -5.82 1.82
N VAL A 308 -20.78 -7.07 1.68
CA VAL A 308 -22.19 -7.47 1.83
C VAL A 308 -22.82 -7.05 3.15
N TYR A 309 -22.05 -7.03 4.24
CA TYR A 309 -22.54 -6.70 5.58
C TYR A 309 -22.57 -5.19 5.90
N ASN A 310 -22.03 -4.35 5.03
CA ASN A 310 -22.09 -2.91 5.23
C ASN A 310 -23.50 -2.37 4.98
N ASN A 311 -23.76 -1.18 5.52
CA ASN A 311 -25.06 -0.52 5.38
C ASN A 311 -24.91 1.03 5.31
N ARG A 312 -26.03 1.73 5.13
CA ARG A 312 -26.06 3.21 5.03
C ARG A 312 -25.54 3.92 6.28
N ASN A 313 -25.79 3.38 7.47
CA ASN A 313 -25.29 3.98 8.71
C ASN A 313 -23.76 3.90 8.80
N ASP A 314 -23.12 2.86 8.25
CA ASP A 314 -21.64 2.83 8.15
C ASP A 314 -21.13 3.97 7.27
N ILE A 315 -21.83 4.26 6.17
CA ILE A 315 -21.51 5.35 5.24
C ILE A 315 -21.73 6.71 5.89
N ASP A 316 -22.86 6.90 6.59
CA ASP A 316 -23.17 8.14 7.30
C ASP A 316 -22.08 8.44 8.34
N ARG A 317 -21.71 7.45 9.17
CA ARG A 317 -20.63 7.58 10.14
C ARG A 317 -19.30 7.94 9.50
N LEU A 318 -18.97 7.34 8.35
CA LEU A 318 -17.76 7.66 7.59
C LEU A 318 -17.80 9.11 7.07
N ALA A 319 -18.89 9.51 6.42
CA ALA A 319 -19.03 10.84 5.82
C ALA A 319 -19.00 11.94 6.89
N ASP A 320 -19.74 11.78 7.98
CA ASP A 320 -19.79 12.75 9.07
C ASP A 320 -18.41 12.88 9.75
N ALA A 321 -17.73 11.76 9.98
CA ALA A 321 -16.38 11.77 10.53
C ALA A 321 -15.36 12.46 9.61
N LEU A 322 -15.47 12.28 8.29
CA LEU A 322 -14.62 12.96 7.31
C LEU A 322 -14.91 14.46 7.25
N ALA A 323 -16.19 14.86 7.26
CA ALA A 323 -16.58 16.26 7.30
C ALA A 323 -16.01 16.97 8.55
N ASP A 324 -16.10 16.34 9.72
CA ASP A 324 -15.46 16.84 10.94
C ASP A 324 -13.94 16.99 10.81
N ILE A 325 -13.26 16.02 10.17
CA ILE A 325 -11.79 16.07 9.97
C ILE A 325 -11.43 17.30 9.14
N VAL A 326 -12.14 17.51 8.03
CA VAL A 326 -11.95 18.68 7.15
C VAL A 326 -12.22 19.98 7.92
N GLU A 327 -13.32 20.05 8.66
CA GLU A 327 -13.68 21.27 9.40
C GLU A 327 -12.63 21.63 10.47
N ARG A 328 -12.16 20.63 11.23
CA ARG A 328 -11.08 20.83 12.21
C ARG A 328 -9.78 21.27 11.55
N ALA A 329 -9.43 20.66 10.42
CA ALA A 329 -8.24 21.06 9.68
C ALA A 329 -8.32 22.52 9.19
N ARG A 330 -9.51 22.97 8.75
CA ARG A 330 -9.76 24.37 8.36
C ARG A 330 -9.57 25.33 9.52
N ARG A 331 -10.19 25.04 10.67
CA ARG A 331 -10.04 25.87 11.88
C ARG A 331 -8.58 26.00 12.31
N THR A 332 -7.82 24.91 12.24
CA THR A 332 -6.38 24.92 12.55
C THR A 332 -5.57 25.73 11.54
N ALA A 333 -5.88 25.62 10.24
CA ALA A 333 -5.23 26.41 9.20
C ALA A 333 -5.47 27.92 9.39
N THR A 334 -6.72 28.33 9.68
CA THR A 334 -7.06 29.73 9.97
C THR A 334 -6.36 30.24 11.24
N ALA A 335 -6.30 29.43 12.30
CA ALA A 335 -5.60 29.81 13.53
C ALA A 335 -4.09 30.00 13.32
N LYS A 336 -3.47 29.19 12.44
CA LYS A 336 -2.06 29.34 12.06
C LYS A 336 -1.82 30.60 11.23
N SER A 337 -2.71 30.93 10.27
CA SER A 337 -2.59 32.17 9.49
C SER A 337 -2.72 33.42 10.36
N ASP A 338 -3.66 33.44 11.31
CA ASP A 338 -3.88 34.58 12.20
C ASP A 338 -2.70 34.81 13.15
N ARG A 339 -2.07 33.73 13.64
CA ARG A 339 -0.83 33.82 14.45
C ARG A 339 0.37 34.29 13.63
N GLY A 340 0.45 33.89 12.36
CA GLY A 340 1.48 34.36 11.42
C GLY A 340 1.36 35.86 11.13
N ALA A 341 0.13 36.32 10.85
CA ALA A 341 -0.17 37.74 10.59
C ALA A 341 0.14 38.65 11.80
N ARG A 342 -0.20 38.20 13.02
CA ARG A 342 0.14 38.95 14.25
C ARG A 342 1.64 39.02 14.52
N LYS A 343 2.44 38.05 14.07
CA LYS A 343 3.91 38.09 14.16
C LYS A 343 4.55 38.95 13.06
N SER A 344 3.92 39.10 11.90
CA SER A 344 4.42 40.00 10.84
C SER A 344 4.11 41.47 11.10
N ASP A 345 3.03 41.79 11.81
CA ASP A 345 2.70 43.17 12.17
C ASP A 345 3.60 43.77 13.26
N SER A 346 4.29 42.94 14.05
CA SER A 346 5.26 43.42 15.05
C SER A 346 6.66 43.71 14.49
N ASN A 347 6.85 43.67 13.16
CA ASN A 347 8.16 43.86 12.52
C ASN A 347 8.16 44.89 11.37
N ARG A 348 7.16 45.79 11.31
CA ARG A 348 7.17 46.94 10.41
C ARG A 348 7.81 48.13 11.11
N ASP A 349 9.11 48.28 10.92
CA ASP A 349 9.81 49.53 10.64
C ASP A 349 11.31 49.27 10.80
N LEU A 350 12.01 49.12 9.67
CA LEU A 350 13.40 49.54 9.45
C LEU A 350 13.77 49.22 7.98
N PRO A 351 14.30 50.19 7.20
CA PRO A 351 14.72 49.95 5.82
C PRO A 351 16.08 49.23 5.82
N VAL A 352 16.16 48.07 5.19
CA VAL A 352 17.43 47.35 4.98
C VAL A 352 17.78 47.41 3.50
N GLU A 353 18.84 48.17 3.19
CA GLU A 353 19.53 48.12 1.90
C GLU A 353 20.07 46.71 1.65
N MET A 354 19.89 46.21 0.43
CA MET A 354 20.40 44.90 0.02
C MET A 354 21.84 44.99 -0.52
N PRO A 355 22.75 44.12 -0.06
CA PRO A 355 23.89 43.71 -0.87
C PRO A 355 23.78 42.22 -1.28
N ASP A 356 24.16 42.03 -2.54
CA ASP A 356 24.68 40.87 -3.26
C ASP A 356 24.57 39.45 -2.64
N ARG A 357 23.87 38.54 -3.34
CA ARG A 357 23.66 37.14 -2.92
C ARG A 357 24.65 36.18 -3.59
N SER A 358 25.79 35.97 -2.96
CA SER A 358 26.47 34.67 -3.01
C SER A 358 25.76 33.68 -2.07
N MET A 359 25.74 32.38 -2.42
CA MET A 359 25.19 31.28 -1.60
C MET A 359 25.85 31.21 -0.21
N GLU A 360 25.37 31.99 0.74
CA GLU A 360 25.67 31.80 2.16
C GLU A 360 24.71 30.76 2.75
N SER A 361 25.26 29.88 3.58
CA SER A 361 24.55 28.85 4.32
C SER A 361 23.33 29.42 5.02
N VAL A 362 22.15 28.88 4.72
CA VAL A 362 20.96 29.16 5.52
C VAL A 362 21.30 28.78 6.97
N ASP A 363 21.29 29.76 7.88
CA ASP A 363 21.61 29.56 9.29
C ASP A 363 20.44 28.85 9.96
N VAL A 364 20.35 27.54 9.73
CA VAL A 364 19.26 26.70 10.23
C VAL A 364 19.62 26.23 11.63
N ALA A 365 18.79 26.61 12.61
CA ALA A 365 18.93 26.14 13.98
C ALA A 365 18.45 24.69 14.11
N TYR A 366 19.34 23.80 14.55
CA TYR A 366 19.02 22.40 14.84
C TYR A 366 18.64 22.24 16.32
N PRO A 367 17.71 21.33 16.67
CA PRO A 367 17.39 21.05 18.07
C PRO A 367 18.62 20.59 18.86
N ALA A 368 18.85 21.21 20.01
CA ALA A 368 19.88 20.78 20.96
C ALA A 368 19.43 19.55 21.77
N ALA A 369 20.36 18.95 22.50
CA ALA A 369 20.08 17.86 23.43
C ALA A 369 19.09 18.31 24.50
N THR A 370 18.07 17.49 24.76
CA THR A 370 17.08 17.77 25.83
C THR A 370 17.46 17.17 27.18
N ALA A 371 18.43 16.25 27.21
CA ALA A 371 18.96 15.63 28.42
C ALA A 371 20.43 15.23 28.21
N ASP A 372 21.12 14.82 29.28
CA ASP A 372 22.56 14.49 29.26
C ASP A 372 22.89 13.23 28.45
N SER A 373 21.93 12.32 28.26
CA SER A 373 22.08 11.15 27.41
C SER A 373 20.74 10.75 26.76
N PRO A 374 20.77 9.92 25.69
CA PRO A 374 19.56 9.33 25.13
C PRO A 374 18.73 8.55 26.16
N GLU A 375 19.37 7.84 27.09
CA GLU A 375 18.70 7.09 28.17
C GLU A 375 17.97 8.02 29.13
N ALA A 376 18.60 9.13 29.55
CA ALA A 376 17.94 10.12 30.41
C ALA A 376 16.72 10.75 29.72
N ALA A 377 16.87 11.13 28.44
CA ALA A 377 15.74 11.66 27.65
C ALA A 377 14.62 10.61 27.47
N ALA A 378 14.99 9.35 27.31
CA ALA A 378 14.06 8.22 27.19
C ALA A 378 13.31 7.97 28.50
N ASP A 379 13.97 8.07 29.66
CA ASP A 379 13.37 7.95 31.00
C ASP A 379 12.31 9.04 31.23
N GLU A 380 12.66 10.31 31.06
CA GLU A 380 11.70 11.41 31.18
C GLU A 380 10.48 11.22 30.27
N THR A 381 10.72 10.78 29.03
CA THR A 381 9.63 10.61 28.07
C THR A 381 8.78 9.38 28.40
N ALA A 382 9.37 8.29 28.89
CA ALA A 382 8.60 7.12 29.31
C ALA A 382 7.76 7.38 30.55
N ASP A 383 8.26 8.16 31.50
CA ASP A 383 7.50 8.60 32.68
C ASP A 383 6.25 9.37 32.26
N LEU A 384 6.38 10.32 31.32
CA LEU A 384 5.23 11.03 30.75
C LEU A 384 4.24 10.09 30.06
N PHE A 385 4.73 9.14 29.25
CA PHE A 385 3.86 8.14 28.60
C PHE A 385 3.14 7.22 29.60
N SER A 386 3.76 6.95 30.76
CA SER A 386 3.15 6.14 31.82
C SER A 386 1.93 6.82 32.46
N LEU A 387 1.91 8.15 32.47
CA LEU A 387 0.78 8.97 32.95
C LEU A 387 -0.39 9.03 31.96
N LEU A 388 -0.19 8.54 30.72
CA LEU A 388 -1.20 8.51 29.67
C LEU A 388 -1.77 7.07 29.58
N PRO A 389 -2.95 6.80 30.17
CA PRO A 389 -3.46 5.45 30.38
C PRO A 389 -3.89 4.74 29.09
N ASP A 390 -4.26 5.50 28.05
CA ASP A 390 -4.79 4.96 26.80
C ASP A 390 -4.07 5.48 25.56
N TRP A 391 -4.32 4.81 24.43
CA TRP A 391 -3.72 5.17 23.15
C TRP A 391 -4.18 6.54 22.63
N PRO A 392 -5.46 6.94 22.70
CA PRO A 392 -5.91 8.28 22.32
C PRO A 392 -5.09 9.41 22.98
N MET A 393 -4.86 9.34 24.29
CA MET A 393 -4.08 10.34 25.01
C MET A 393 -2.60 10.34 24.60
N ARG A 394 -2.00 9.15 24.42
CA ARG A 394 -0.62 9.02 23.91
C ARG A 394 -0.47 9.57 22.50
N HIS A 395 -1.47 9.33 21.65
CA HIS A 395 -1.51 9.85 20.30
C HIS A 395 -1.59 11.38 20.32
N GLU A 396 -2.46 11.98 21.13
CA GLU A 396 -2.55 13.44 21.26
C GLU A 396 -1.22 14.05 21.72
N TYR A 397 -0.56 13.44 22.71
CA TYR A 397 0.77 13.87 23.14
C TYR A 397 1.83 13.79 22.02
N LEU A 398 1.80 12.74 21.19
CA LEU A 398 2.66 12.66 20.00
C LEU A 398 2.36 13.81 19.02
N ILE A 399 1.10 14.15 18.78
CA ILE A 399 0.75 15.29 17.93
C ILE A 399 1.30 16.60 18.51
N GLU A 400 1.20 16.82 19.82
CA GLU A 400 1.77 18.00 20.48
C GLU A 400 3.30 18.08 20.32
N LEU A 401 4.01 16.96 20.40
CA LEU A 401 5.44 16.91 20.11
C LEU A 401 5.73 17.33 18.67
N GLY A 402 4.93 16.84 17.72
CA GLY A 402 5.04 17.20 16.31
C GLY A 402 4.80 18.69 16.06
N ASP A 403 3.83 19.30 16.73
CA ASP A 403 3.52 20.73 16.60
C ASP A 403 4.60 21.66 17.16
N LYS A 404 5.44 21.15 18.06
CA LYS A 404 6.59 21.87 18.62
C LYS A 404 7.87 21.72 17.78
N LEU A 405 7.84 20.95 16.68
CA LEU A 405 9.00 20.80 15.79
C LEU A 405 9.43 22.15 15.21
N PRO A 406 10.75 22.43 15.14
CA PRO A 406 11.25 23.57 14.40
C PRO A 406 10.92 23.44 12.91
N PRO A 407 10.58 24.55 12.22
CA PRO A 407 10.23 24.50 10.81
C PRO A 407 11.43 24.07 9.97
N MET A 408 11.22 23.14 9.03
CA MET A 408 12.23 22.74 8.06
C MET A 408 12.19 23.64 6.83
N PRO A 409 13.28 24.36 6.49
CA PRO A 409 13.34 25.17 5.28
C PRO A 409 13.15 24.33 4.02
N GLU A 410 12.44 24.86 3.02
CA GLU A 410 12.20 24.18 1.73
C GLU A 410 13.50 23.79 1.02
N ALA A 411 14.57 24.58 1.17
CA ALA A 411 15.89 24.27 0.62
C ALA A 411 16.50 22.95 1.15
N LEU A 412 16.02 22.44 2.29
CA LEU A 412 16.44 21.16 2.85
C LEU A 412 15.51 19.99 2.45
N LYS A 413 14.35 20.25 1.83
CA LYS A 413 13.43 19.20 1.35
C LYS A 413 13.85 18.71 -0.04
N THR A 414 15.02 18.08 -0.08
CA THR A 414 15.65 17.56 -1.30
C THR A 414 15.66 16.04 -1.32
N ASP A 415 15.88 15.44 -2.49
CA ASP A 415 16.03 13.98 -2.65
C ASP A 415 17.12 13.38 -1.75
N ALA A 416 18.18 14.14 -1.44
CA ALA A 416 19.26 13.70 -0.56
C ALA A 416 18.83 13.57 0.92
N ASN A 417 17.80 14.32 1.31
CA ASN A 417 17.22 14.29 2.65
C ASN A 417 15.91 13.48 2.70
N TYR A 418 15.42 12.97 1.56
CA TYR A 418 14.20 12.18 1.50
C TYR A 418 14.41 10.76 2.09
N ILE A 419 13.57 10.37 3.04
CA ILE A 419 13.63 9.05 3.67
C ILE A 419 12.74 8.07 2.88
N ARG A 420 13.38 7.10 2.22
CA ARG A 420 12.68 6.03 1.49
C ARG A 420 12.09 5.00 2.44
N GLY A 421 10.97 4.39 2.06
CA GLY A 421 10.30 3.33 2.83
C GLY A 421 9.24 3.82 3.81
N CYS A 422 9.04 5.13 3.94
CA CYS A 422 7.92 5.73 4.65
C CYS A 422 6.64 5.73 3.79
N GLN A 423 5.48 5.59 4.43
CA GLN A 423 4.18 5.78 3.78
C GLN A 423 3.81 7.27 3.70
N SER A 424 4.29 8.09 4.63
CA SER A 424 4.27 9.55 4.55
C SER A 424 5.52 10.06 3.82
N THR A 425 5.45 11.30 3.35
CA THR A 425 6.64 12.04 2.90
C THR A 425 7.44 12.45 4.12
N VAL A 426 8.72 12.09 4.18
CA VAL A 426 9.62 12.46 5.28
C VAL A 426 10.92 13.01 4.70
N HIS A 427 11.30 14.21 5.13
CA HIS A 427 12.62 14.77 4.86
C HIS A 427 13.38 14.92 6.17
N MET A 428 14.65 14.52 6.18
CA MET A 428 15.50 14.50 7.36
C MET A 428 16.92 14.93 6.98
N ALA A 429 17.31 16.13 7.40
CA ALA A 429 18.66 16.65 7.29
C ALA A 429 19.42 16.30 8.57
N VAL A 430 20.45 15.47 8.47
CA VAL A 430 21.31 15.06 9.61
C VAL A 430 22.71 15.61 9.39
N ARG A 431 23.32 16.18 10.43
CA ARG A 431 24.71 16.66 10.36
C ARG A 431 25.47 16.47 11.66
N ARG A 432 26.80 16.62 11.60
CA ARG A 432 27.64 16.84 12.79
C ARG A 432 27.51 18.29 13.21
N LYS A 433 27.40 18.55 14.51
CA LYS A 433 27.35 19.91 15.04
C LYS A 433 28.66 20.63 14.70
N PRO A 434 28.63 21.81 14.08
CA PRO A 434 29.84 22.58 13.81
C PRO A 434 30.68 22.78 15.08
N GLY A 435 31.98 22.52 14.99
CA GLY A 435 32.89 22.60 16.13
C GLY A 435 32.90 21.38 17.05
N SER A 436 32.16 20.31 16.74
CA SER A 436 32.23 19.02 17.43
C SER A 436 32.51 17.88 16.46
N ALA A 437 33.35 16.94 16.89
CA ALA A 437 33.64 15.73 16.13
C ALA A 437 32.58 14.63 16.33
N ASP A 438 31.90 14.64 17.48
CA ASP A 438 31.09 13.51 17.96
C ASP A 438 29.61 13.86 18.18
N ILE A 439 29.22 15.14 18.16
CA ILE A 439 27.81 15.52 18.39
C ILE A 439 27.02 15.52 17.09
N ILE A 440 25.90 14.80 17.06
CA ILE A 440 24.98 14.70 15.92
C ILE A 440 23.72 15.50 16.20
N GLU A 441 23.27 16.26 15.22
CA GLU A 441 22.02 17.01 15.28
C GLU A 441 21.22 16.78 13.99
N PHE A 442 19.89 16.80 14.09
CA PHE A 442 19.05 16.62 12.91
C PHE A 442 17.77 17.45 12.94
N LEU A 443 17.34 17.82 11.74
CA LEU A 443 16.09 18.51 11.46
C LEU A 443 15.28 17.64 10.52
N ALA A 444 14.00 17.44 10.83
CA ALA A 444 13.13 16.63 9.99
C ALA A 444 11.70 17.16 10.03
N ASP A 445 10.98 16.87 8.95
CA ASP A 445 9.56 17.21 8.80
C ASP A 445 8.83 16.13 8.00
N SER A 446 7.51 16.08 8.16
CA SER A 446 6.65 15.13 7.45
C SER A 446 5.30 15.75 7.12
N ASP A 447 4.70 15.30 6.02
CA ASP A 447 3.32 15.65 5.67
C ASP A 447 2.26 15.05 6.63
N ALA A 448 2.63 14.04 7.44
CA ALA A 448 1.74 13.40 8.41
C ALA A 448 2.03 13.85 9.85
N ASN A 449 1.02 14.33 10.59
CA ASN A 449 1.18 14.82 11.95
C ASN A 449 1.62 13.73 12.93
N ILE A 450 1.12 12.51 12.79
CA ILE A 450 1.60 11.40 13.63
C ILE A 450 3.09 11.12 13.40
N VAL A 451 3.57 11.26 12.16
CA VAL A 451 4.99 11.06 11.84
C VAL A 451 5.83 12.24 12.30
N ARG A 452 5.30 13.48 12.24
CA ARG A 452 5.89 14.64 12.94
C ARG A 452 6.02 14.38 14.45
N GLY A 453 5.02 13.75 15.07
CA GLY A 453 5.11 13.34 16.47
C GLY A 453 6.23 12.35 16.75
N LEU A 454 6.39 11.34 15.90
CA LEU A 454 7.51 10.39 15.97
C LEU A 454 8.87 11.07 15.75
N ILE A 455 8.95 12.04 14.84
CA ILE A 455 10.15 12.87 14.64
C ILE A 455 10.46 13.66 15.91
N GLY A 456 9.45 14.28 16.54
CA GLY A 456 9.62 15.01 17.80
C GLY A 456 10.13 14.12 18.93
N LEU A 457 9.63 12.89 19.01
CA LEU A 457 10.12 11.88 19.94
C LEU A 457 11.60 11.54 19.68
N LEU A 458 11.97 11.27 18.43
CA LEU A 458 13.37 11.02 18.06
C LEU A 458 14.28 12.22 18.32
N GLN A 459 13.79 13.45 18.11
CA GLN A 459 14.57 14.66 18.34
C GLN A 459 14.91 14.85 19.81
N ARG A 460 13.96 14.57 20.72
CA ARG A 460 14.23 14.57 22.17
C ARG A 460 15.30 13.54 22.55
N ILE A 461 15.25 12.35 21.95
CA ILE A 461 16.16 11.26 22.33
C ILE A 461 17.56 11.45 21.72
N PHE A 462 17.65 11.85 20.46
CA PHE A 462 18.91 11.75 19.70
C PHE A 462 19.51 13.08 19.24
N SER A 463 18.73 14.16 19.05
CA SER A 463 19.32 15.40 18.53
C SER A 463 20.23 16.03 19.59
N GLY A 464 21.44 16.42 19.19
CA GLY A 464 22.45 16.99 20.08
C GLY A 464 23.22 15.96 20.92
N GLN A 465 22.98 14.66 20.74
CA GLN A 465 23.69 13.60 21.47
C GLN A 465 24.98 13.17 20.77
N SER A 466 25.87 12.49 21.51
CA SER A 466 27.09 11.93 20.93
C SER A 466 26.82 10.75 20.00
N ALA A 467 27.66 10.56 18.99
CA ALA A 467 27.54 9.45 18.05
C ALA A 467 27.66 8.11 18.79
N SER A 468 28.54 8.04 19.79
CA SER A 468 28.71 6.88 20.66
C SER A 468 27.43 6.53 21.42
N ALA A 469 26.75 7.52 22.01
CA ALA A 469 25.50 7.30 22.73
C ALA A 469 24.35 6.89 21.78
N ILE A 470 24.24 7.52 20.61
CA ILE A 470 23.23 7.17 19.59
C ILE A 470 23.39 5.70 19.12
N LEU A 471 24.62 5.23 18.99
CA LEU A 471 24.90 3.84 18.58
C LEU A 471 24.64 2.83 19.70
N ALA A 472 24.88 3.22 20.96
CA ALA A 472 24.68 2.36 22.13
C ALA A 472 23.21 2.21 22.54
N PHE A 473 22.36 3.19 22.21
CA PHE A 473 20.96 3.21 22.64
C PHE A 473 20.12 2.05 22.07
N ASP A 474 19.41 1.35 22.97
CA ASP A 474 18.48 0.27 22.62
C ASP A 474 17.08 0.82 22.29
N VAL A 475 16.89 1.09 21.01
CA VAL A 475 15.64 1.60 20.44
C VAL A 475 14.46 0.64 20.64
N ASP A 476 14.70 -0.66 20.47
CA ASP A 476 13.63 -1.66 20.48
C ASP A 476 13.09 -1.83 21.90
N ALA A 477 13.98 -1.91 22.89
CA ALA A 477 13.60 -1.93 24.31
C ALA A 477 12.83 -0.67 24.70
N TYR A 478 13.26 0.51 24.24
CA TYR A 478 12.59 1.77 24.55
C TYR A 478 11.17 1.84 23.97
N PHE A 479 10.99 1.50 22.68
CA PHE A 479 9.67 1.55 22.07
C PHE A 479 8.70 0.51 22.63
N ALA A 480 9.20 -0.66 23.04
CA ALA A 480 8.42 -1.63 23.80
C ALA A 480 8.00 -1.07 25.18
N ARG A 481 8.91 -0.36 25.87
CA ARG A 481 8.63 0.25 27.19
C ARG A 481 7.48 1.26 27.15
N ILE A 482 7.44 2.11 26.13
CA ILE A 482 6.36 3.11 25.98
C ILE A 482 5.12 2.54 25.24
N GLY A 483 5.16 1.26 24.86
CA GLY A 483 4.09 0.55 24.16
C GLY A 483 3.83 1.04 22.74
N LEU A 484 4.82 1.65 22.09
CA LEU A 484 4.68 2.17 20.72
C LEU A 484 4.62 1.03 19.69
N ASP A 485 5.38 -0.04 19.94
CA ASP A 485 5.53 -1.23 19.11
C ASP A 485 4.19 -1.95 18.83
N ARG A 486 3.27 -1.89 19.79
CA ARG A 486 1.92 -2.49 19.72
C ARG A 486 0.89 -1.61 19.01
N ASN A 487 1.14 -0.31 18.94
CA ASN A 487 0.17 0.67 18.46
C ASN A 487 0.56 1.32 17.12
N LEU A 488 1.78 1.08 16.63
CA LEU A 488 2.21 1.48 15.30
C LEU A 488 2.00 0.39 14.26
N SER A 489 1.50 0.78 13.09
CA SER A 489 1.43 -0.11 11.93
C SER A 489 2.84 -0.54 11.50
N LEU A 490 2.95 -1.70 10.84
CA LEU A 490 4.22 -2.20 10.30
C LEU A 490 4.94 -1.16 9.43
N SER A 491 4.20 -0.43 8.59
CA SER A 491 4.79 0.61 7.74
C SER A 491 5.35 1.79 8.53
N ARG A 492 4.69 2.19 9.63
CA ARG A 492 5.21 3.25 10.51
C ARG A 492 6.49 2.81 11.22
N ARG A 493 6.54 1.54 11.66
CA ARG A 493 7.76 0.95 12.22
C ARG A 493 8.90 0.92 11.21
N ASN A 494 8.64 0.58 9.95
CA ASN A 494 9.66 0.61 8.89
C ASN A 494 10.17 2.05 8.64
N GLY A 495 9.28 3.04 8.59
CA GLY A 495 9.69 4.44 8.43
C GLY A 495 10.52 4.96 9.61
N LEU A 496 10.13 4.59 10.84
CA LEU A 496 10.88 4.90 12.06
C LEU A 496 12.27 4.25 12.05
N ALA A 497 12.35 2.98 11.65
CA ALA A 497 13.62 2.27 11.49
C ALA A 497 14.51 2.93 10.44
N ALA A 498 13.96 3.41 9.32
CA ALA A 498 14.71 4.12 8.28
C ALA A 498 15.29 5.45 8.78
N MET A 499 14.53 6.23 9.55
CA MET A 499 15.03 7.47 10.18
C MET A 499 16.18 7.19 11.17
N ILE A 500 16.04 6.16 12.00
CA ILE A 500 17.07 5.77 12.98
C ILE A 500 18.31 5.22 12.27
N GLN A 501 18.13 4.44 11.20
CA GLN A 501 19.23 3.96 10.39
C GLN A 501 20.03 5.12 9.81
N ARG A 502 19.36 6.17 9.29
CA ARG A 502 20.02 7.37 8.77
C ARG A 502 20.87 8.08 9.83
N LEU A 503 20.37 8.19 11.06
CA LEU A 503 21.14 8.73 12.20
C LEU A 503 22.37 7.86 12.51
N ARG A 504 22.18 6.54 12.61
CA ARG A 504 23.26 5.59 12.92
C ARG A 504 24.31 5.51 11.81
N GLU A 505 23.93 5.69 10.55
CA GLU A 505 24.88 5.77 9.43
C GLU A 505 25.84 6.94 9.59
N LEU A 506 25.33 8.14 9.87
CA LEU A 506 26.18 9.30 10.13
C LEU A 506 27.00 9.11 11.43
N ALA A 507 26.40 8.52 12.46
CA ALA A 507 27.10 8.25 13.72
C ALA A 507 28.31 7.33 13.55
N ARG A 508 28.18 6.25 12.78
CA ARG A 508 29.31 5.36 12.47
C ARG A 508 30.41 6.07 11.72
N GLN A 509 30.05 6.96 10.78
CA GLN A 509 31.02 7.76 10.03
C GLN A 509 31.78 8.76 10.92
N SER A 510 31.23 9.13 12.09
CA SER A 510 31.83 10.11 13.01
C SER A 510 32.86 9.52 13.96
N ILE A 511 32.81 8.20 14.19
CA ILE A 511 33.69 7.49 15.14
C ILE A 511 34.75 6.64 14.42
N GLY A 512 34.55 6.35 13.14
CA GLY A 512 35.56 5.74 12.25
C GLY A 512 36.34 6.80 11.49
#